data_AF-A0A2I0PDB1-F1
#
_entry.id   AF-A0A2I0PDB1-F1
#
_cell.length_a   1.000
_cell.length_b   1.000
_cell.length_c   1.000
_cell.angle_alpha   90.00
_cell.angle_beta   90.00
_cell.angle_gamma   90.00
#
_symmetry.space_group_name_H-M   'P 1'
#
loop_
_entity.id
_entity.type
_entity.pdbx_description
1 polymer ?
#
loop_
_entity_poly.entity_id
_entity_poly.type
_entity_poly.pdbx_seq_one_letter_code
_entity_poly.pdbx_strand_id
1 'polypeptide(L)'
;MSRGARPHKALDEAIPIAKARGLIQMALGGPERIFDIAIVSKIPVTFVGIMFAPKILAAIPELAEYYRKDLARLRLIARDAAVTIELWIRSRHGTWRFFQVTPSTLVEIDREGKRLESGQTIAYLAGVALREQGGATTAPS
;
A
#
# COMPACT_ATOMS: atom_id res chain seq x y z
N MET A 1 -9.47 8.00 -21.63
CA MET A 1 -9.07 8.04 -20.20
C MET A 1 -7.99 7.00 -19.97
N SER A 2 -6.72 7.37 -20.13
CA SER A 2 -5.60 6.45 -19.89
C SER A 2 -5.47 6.24 -18.39
N ARG A 3 -5.72 5.00 -17.96
CA ARG A 3 -5.38 4.52 -16.61
C ARG A 3 -3.91 4.86 -16.41
N GLY A 4 -3.56 5.64 -15.38
CA GLY A 4 -2.16 5.98 -15.12
C GLY A 4 -1.32 4.72 -15.15
N ALA A 5 -0.22 4.72 -15.94
CA ALA A 5 0.65 3.56 -16.07
C ALA A 5 1.00 3.03 -14.68
N ARG A 6 0.79 1.73 -14.44
CA ARG A 6 1.22 1.08 -13.19
C ARG A 6 2.72 1.33 -13.05
N PRO A 7 3.17 2.08 -12.04
CA PRO A 7 4.53 2.55 -12.01
C PRO A 7 5.49 1.44 -11.60
N HIS A 8 6.35 1.05 -12.54
CA HIS A 8 7.58 0.34 -12.20
C HIS A 8 8.34 1.05 -11.07
N LYS A 9 8.40 2.40 -11.08
CA LYS A 9 9.02 3.20 -10.02
C LYS A 9 8.38 3.05 -8.63
N ALA A 10 7.05 2.91 -8.52
CA ALA A 10 6.45 2.76 -7.19
C ALA A 10 6.64 1.34 -6.66
N LEU A 11 6.80 0.35 -7.54
CA LEU A 11 7.15 -1.00 -7.13
C LEU A 11 8.55 -1.03 -6.49
N ASP A 12 9.54 -0.40 -7.13
CA ASP A 12 10.91 -0.31 -6.60
C ASP A 12 10.95 0.37 -5.22
N GLU A 13 10.18 1.44 -5.04
CA GLU A 13 10.08 2.16 -3.77
C GLU A 13 9.25 1.41 -2.71
N ALA A 14 8.32 0.55 -3.11
CA ALA A 14 7.56 -0.28 -2.18
C ALA A 14 8.37 -1.46 -1.62
N ILE A 15 9.36 -1.96 -2.37
CA ILE A 15 10.22 -3.08 -1.95
C ILE A 15 10.85 -2.86 -0.57
N PRO A 16 11.54 -1.73 -0.27
CA PRO A 16 12.13 -1.52 1.06
C PRO A 16 11.07 -1.47 2.17
N ILE A 17 9.87 -0.95 1.87
CA ILE A 17 8.73 -0.93 2.82
C ILE A 17 8.29 -2.36 3.15
N ALA A 18 8.10 -3.17 2.11
CA ALA A 18 7.67 -4.55 2.25
C ALA A 18 8.73 -5.42 2.96
N LYS A 19 10.02 -5.22 2.65
CA LYS A 19 11.14 -5.91 3.31
C LYS A 19 11.24 -5.61 4.80
N ALA A 20 10.88 -4.40 5.24
CA ALA A 20 10.84 -4.07 6.66
C ALA A 20 9.76 -4.86 7.42
N ARG A 21 8.74 -5.37 6.72
CA ARG A 21 7.64 -6.15 7.31
C ARG A 21 7.87 -7.67 7.25
N GLY A 22 8.75 -8.15 6.37
CA GLY A 22 9.02 -9.58 6.23
C GLY A 22 9.74 -9.93 4.93
N LEU A 23 9.78 -11.24 4.64
CA LEU A 23 10.31 -11.74 3.37
C LEU A 23 9.34 -11.40 2.25
N ILE A 24 9.85 -11.03 1.07
CA ILE A 24 9.00 -10.63 -0.05
C ILE A 24 9.08 -11.63 -1.20
N GLN A 25 7.94 -11.88 -1.83
CA GLN A 25 7.83 -12.58 -3.11
C GLN A 25 7.16 -11.64 -4.11
N MET A 26 7.77 -11.47 -5.28
CA MET A 26 7.21 -10.65 -6.34
C MET A 26 6.32 -11.50 -7.24
N ALA A 27 5.14 -10.98 -7.58
CA ALA A 27 4.31 -11.63 -8.58
C ALA A 27 4.90 -11.44 -10.00
N LEU A 28 4.75 -12.45 -10.85
CA LEU A 28 5.16 -12.37 -12.25
C LEU A 28 4.40 -11.23 -12.96
N GLY A 29 5.11 -10.47 -13.79
CA GLY A 29 4.48 -9.43 -14.61
C GLY A 29 3.43 -9.98 -15.57
N GLY A 30 2.31 -9.27 -15.75
CA GLY A 30 1.29 -9.65 -16.71
C GLY A 30 -0.06 -8.95 -16.51
N PRO A 31 -0.96 -8.98 -17.52
CA PRO A 31 -2.29 -8.34 -17.44
C PRO A 31 -3.22 -9.00 -16.41
N GLU A 32 -3.02 -10.29 -16.14
CA GLU A 32 -3.79 -11.11 -15.20
C GLU A 32 -3.23 -11.09 -13.77
N ARG A 33 -2.20 -10.26 -13.52
CA ARG A 33 -1.61 -10.14 -12.20
C ARG A 33 -2.62 -9.55 -11.20
N ILE A 34 -2.88 -10.29 -10.12
CA ILE A 34 -3.83 -9.93 -9.06
C ILE A 34 -3.18 -9.02 -8.00
N PHE A 35 -1.94 -9.29 -7.61
CA PHE A 35 -1.16 -8.55 -6.62
C PHE A 35 0.25 -8.31 -7.13
N ASP A 36 0.98 -7.35 -6.55
CA ASP A 36 2.34 -7.00 -6.97
C ASP A 36 3.41 -7.65 -6.08
N ILE A 37 3.19 -7.65 -4.75
CA ILE A 37 4.11 -8.22 -3.77
C ILE A 37 3.31 -9.08 -2.78
N ALA A 38 3.84 -10.23 -2.41
CA ALA A 38 3.44 -10.96 -1.21
C ALA A 38 4.50 -10.76 -0.12
N ILE A 39 4.06 -10.41 1.10
CA ILE A 39 4.91 -10.28 2.28
C ILE A 39 4.65 -11.51 3.16
N VAL A 40 5.67 -12.34 3.29
CA VAL A 40 5.67 -13.54 4.11
C VAL A 40 6.28 -13.19 5.47
N SER A 41 5.43 -13.16 6.49
CA SER A 41 5.78 -12.97 7.89
C SER A 41 5.36 -14.20 8.72
N LYS A 42 5.54 -14.18 10.05
CA LYS A 42 5.18 -15.33 10.91
C LYS A 42 3.72 -15.77 10.78
N ILE A 43 2.78 -14.83 10.61
CA ILE A 43 1.35 -14.92 10.22
C ILE A 43 0.80 -13.52 10.51
N PRO A 44 0.04 -12.87 9.59
CA PRO A 44 -0.47 -13.38 8.31
C PRO A 44 0.50 -13.19 7.12
N VAL A 45 0.20 -13.88 6.01
CA VAL A 45 0.75 -13.57 4.67
C VAL A 45 -0.05 -12.42 4.08
N THR A 46 0.64 -11.37 3.64
CA THR A 46 0.00 -10.17 3.10
C THR A 46 0.19 -10.09 1.59
N PHE A 47 -0.89 -10.05 0.82
CA PHE A 47 -0.86 -9.75 -0.61
C PHE A 47 -1.13 -8.27 -0.86
N VAL A 48 -0.25 -7.61 -1.60
CA VAL A 48 -0.25 -6.16 -1.78
C VAL A 48 -0.45 -5.80 -3.25
N GLY A 49 -1.46 -4.99 -3.53
CA GLY A 49 -1.58 -4.24 -4.79
C GLY A 49 -1.01 -2.82 -4.64
N ILE A 50 -0.21 -2.36 -5.60
CA ILE A 50 0.48 -1.07 -5.59
C ILE A 50 -0.03 -0.22 -6.75
N MET A 51 -0.52 0.98 -6.43
CA MET A 51 -1.17 1.87 -7.38
C MET A 51 -0.71 3.32 -7.22
N PHE A 52 -0.89 4.12 -8.27
CA PHE A 52 -0.81 5.58 -8.13
C PHE A 52 -2.15 6.16 -7.71
N ALA A 53 -2.09 7.08 -6.74
CA ALA A 53 -3.20 7.91 -6.31
C ALA A 53 -3.30 9.16 -7.19
N PRO A 54 -4.43 9.39 -7.88
CA PRO A 54 -4.68 10.68 -8.54
C PRO A 54 -4.87 11.80 -7.50
N LYS A 55 -5.49 11.47 -6.37
CA LYS A 55 -5.71 12.35 -5.21
C LYS A 55 -5.35 11.60 -3.94
N ILE A 56 -4.13 11.81 -3.43
CA ILE A 56 -3.65 11.06 -2.27
C ILE A 56 -4.43 11.36 -1.00
N LEU A 57 -5.03 12.55 -0.87
CA LEU A 57 -5.82 12.97 0.29
C LEU A 57 -7.32 12.67 0.17
N ALA A 58 -7.75 11.96 -0.89
CA ALA A 58 -9.15 11.59 -1.03
C ALA A 58 -9.64 10.73 0.14
N ALA A 59 -10.92 10.88 0.48
CA ALA A 59 -11.55 10.11 1.54
C ALA A 59 -11.65 8.63 1.15
N ILE A 60 -11.70 7.74 2.16
CA ILE A 60 -11.79 6.29 1.94
C ILE A 60 -12.93 5.89 0.98
N PRO A 61 -14.16 6.41 1.10
CA PRO A 61 -15.24 6.07 0.16
C PRO A 61 -14.93 6.49 -1.30
N GLU A 62 -14.30 7.65 -1.51
CA GLU A 62 -13.90 8.12 -2.84
C GLU A 62 -12.80 7.22 -3.42
N LEU A 63 -11.82 6.82 -2.61
CA LEU A 63 -10.77 5.88 -3.02
C LEU A 63 -11.34 4.49 -3.33
N ALA A 64 -12.23 3.96 -2.49
CA ALA A 64 -12.86 2.67 -2.69
C ALA A 64 -13.67 2.63 -3.99
N GLU A 65 -14.34 3.73 -4.33
CA GLU A 65 -15.05 3.86 -5.61
C GLU A 65 -14.08 3.95 -6.79
N TYR A 66 -13.07 4.81 -6.69
CA TYR A 66 -12.07 5.00 -7.75
C TYR A 66 -11.35 3.69 -8.10
N TYR A 67 -10.98 2.90 -7.10
CA TYR A 67 -10.29 1.62 -7.26
C TYR A 67 -11.21 0.41 -7.33
N ARG A 68 -12.54 0.58 -7.48
CA ARG A 68 -13.52 -0.51 -7.40
C ARG A 68 -13.14 -1.76 -8.22
N LYS A 69 -12.63 -1.59 -9.44
CA LYS A 69 -12.21 -2.70 -10.32
C LYS A 69 -10.97 -3.42 -9.82
N ASP A 70 -9.97 -2.70 -9.33
CA ASP A 70 -8.75 -3.28 -8.78
C ASP A 70 -9.02 -3.95 -7.43
N LEU A 71 -9.86 -3.35 -6.60
CA LEU A 71 -10.35 -3.96 -5.35
C LEU A 71 -11.13 -5.25 -5.63
N ALA A 72 -11.96 -5.29 -6.67
CA ALA A 72 -12.64 -6.52 -7.07
C ALA A 72 -11.65 -7.63 -7.43
N ARG A 73 -10.56 -7.31 -8.14
CA ARG A 73 -9.49 -8.27 -8.45
C ARG A 73 -8.76 -8.74 -7.21
N LEU A 74 -8.32 -7.81 -6.36
CA LEU A 74 -7.65 -8.14 -5.10
C LEU A 74 -8.52 -9.03 -4.20
N ARG A 75 -9.84 -8.80 -4.21
CA ARG A 75 -10.82 -9.60 -3.46
C ARG A 75 -11.05 -11.01 -4.02
N LEU A 76 -10.47 -11.38 -5.17
CA LEU A 76 -10.45 -12.77 -5.64
C LEU A 76 -9.50 -13.65 -4.84
N ILE A 77 -8.53 -13.05 -4.13
CA ILE A 77 -7.65 -13.77 -3.22
C ILE A 77 -8.51 -14.34 -2.08
N ALA A 78 -8.31 -15.62 -1.77
CA ALA A 78 -9.06 -16.33 -0.74
C ALA A 78 -8.97 -15.60 0.60
N ARG A 79 -10.11 -15.49 1.28
CA ARG A 79 -10.16 -14.90 2.62
C ARG A 79 -9.94 -15.99 3.66
N ASP A 80 -8.86 -15.83 4.40
CA ASP A 80 -8.49 -16.69 5.50
C ASP A 80 -7.91 -15.80 6.62
N ALA A 81 -7.99 -16.25 7.88
CA ALA A 81 -7.41 -15.51 9.00
C ALA A 81 -5.88 -15.35 8.86
N ALA A 82 -5.22 -16.26 8.14
CA ALA A 82 -3.80 -16.20 7.84
C ALA A 82 -3.47 -15.35 6.60
N VAL A 83 -4.46 -14.75 5.93
CA VAL A 83 -4.28 -13.95 4.71
C VAL A 83 -4.82 -12.54 4.90
N THR A 84 -3.96 -11.55 4.66
CA THR A 84 -4.34 -10.15 4.55
C THR A 84 -4.17 -9.66 3.12
N ILE A 85 -5.07 -8.78 2.69
CA ILE A 85 -5.02 -8.16 1.37
C ILE A 85 -4.90 -6.66 1.59
N GLU A 86 -3.95 -6.04 0.92
CA GLU A 86 -3.66 -4.62 1.07
C GLU A 86 -3.60 -3.89 -0.27
N LEU A 87 -4.04 -2.63 -0.26
CA LEU A 87 -3.85 -1.68 -1.34
C LEU A 87 -2.92 -0.57 -0.85
N TRP A 88 -1.77 -0.43 -1.51
CA TRP A 88 -0.82 0.64 -1.26
C TRP A 88 -0.92 1.65 -2.38
N ILE A 89 -1.15 2.91 -2.04
CA ILE A 89 -1.23 3.98 -3.02
C ILE A 89 -0.13 5.00 -2.79
N ARG A 90 0.47 5.44 -3.88
CA ARG A 90 1.52 6.45 -3.88
C ARG A 90 1.05 7.70 -4.61
N SER A 91 1.35 8.88 -4.09
CA SER A 91 1.20 10.14 -4.83
C SER A 91 2.31 10.28 -5.88
N ARG A 92 2.18 11.24 -6.80
CA ARG A 92 3.30 11.57 -7.70
C ARG A 92 4.54 12.06 -6.94
N HIS A 93 4.34 12.74 -5.81
CA HIS A 93 5.39 13.36 -5.00
C HIS A 93 6.03 12.42 -3.96
N GLY A 94 5.68 11.13 -3.93
CA GLY A 94 6.32 10.15 -3.03
C GLY A 94 5.55 9.82 -1.76
N THR A 95 4.43 10.50 -1.50
CA THR A 95 3.60 10.21 -0.33
C THR A 95 2.91 8.86 -0.46
N TRP A 96 3.00 8.02 0.58
CA TRP A 96 2.34 6.72 0.64
C TRP A 96 1.13 6.75 1.56
N ARG A 97 0.09 6.00 1.19
CA ARG A 97 -1.00 5.58 2.08
C ARG A 97 -1.23 4.10 1.91
N PHE A 98 -1.54 3.43 3.01
CA PHE A 98 -1.65 1.98 3.07
C PHE A 98 -3.05 1.61 3.55
N PHE A 99 -3.66 0.60 2.93
CA PHE A 99 -5.00 0.19 3.27
C PHE A 99 -5.11 -1.32 3.33
N GLN A 100 -5.73 -1.82 4.41
CA GLN A 100 -6.28 -3.17 4.42
C GLN A 100 -7.56 -3.20 3.59
N VAL A 101 -7.65 -4.15 2.67
CA VAL A 101 -8.84 -4.38 1.84
C VAL A 101 -9.82 -5.26 2.61
N THR A 102 -11.02 -4.74 2.81
CA THR A 102 -12.12 -5.46 3.46
C THR A 102 -13.18 -5.85 2.41
N PRO A 103 -14.22 -6.63 2.78
CA PRO A 103 -15.26 -7.04 1.85
C PRO A 103 -16.01 -5.89 1.19
N SER A 104 -16.26 -4.82 1.94
CA SER A 104 -17.08 -3.69 1.52
C SER A 104 -16.28 -2.40 1.32
N THR A 105 -15.16 -2.23 2.04
CA THR A 105 -14.43 -0.96 2.09
C THR A 105 -12.90 -1.14 2.21
N LEU A 106 -12.20 -0.04 2.43
CA LEU A 106 -10.80 0.02 2.85
C LEU A 106 -10.73 0.44 4.32
N VAL A 107 -9.73 -0.07 5.03
CA VAL A 107 -9.36 0.40 6.37
C VAL A 107 -7.93 0.90 6.26
N GLU A 108 -7.69 2.15 6.64
CA GLU A 108 -6.35 2.72 6.59
C GLU A 108 -5.45 2.08 7.66
N ILE A 109 -4.22 1.79 7.25
CA ILE A 109 -3.18 1.18 8.08
C ILE A 109 -1.90 2.03 7.95
N ASP A 110 -1.02 1.91 8.93
CA ASP A 110 0.33 2.47 8.84
C ASP A 110 1.23 1.60 7.94
N ARG A 111 2.46 2.08 7.76
CA ARG A 111 3.53 1.44 7.00
C ARG A 111 3.92 0.06 7.56
N GLU A 112 3.61 -0.20 8.83
CA GLU A 112 3.87 -1.45 9.54
C GLU A 112 2.67 -2.42 9.49
N GLY A 113 1.53 -1.98 8.95
CA GLY A 113 0.31 -2.78 8.82
C GLY A 113 -0.66 -2.68 10.00
N LYS A 114 -0.46 -1.75 10.92
CA LYS A 114 -1.37 -1.50 12.05
C LYS A 114 -2.48 -0.54 11.63
N ARG A 115 -3.70 -0.78 12.11
CA ARG A 115 -4.85 0.10 11.82
C ARG A 115 -4.61 1.50 12.35
N LEU A 116 -4.89 2.49 11.52
CA LEU A 116 -4.97 3.88 11.94
C LEU A 116 -6.39 4.17 12.42
N GLU A 117 -6.51 4.91 13.53
CA GLU A 117 -7.81 5.40 13.98
C GLU A 117 -8.35 6.45 13.00
N SER A 118 -9.68 6.51 12.88
CA SER A 118 -10.34 7.47 11.98
C SER A 118 -9.92 8.90 12.31
N GLY A 119 -9.45 9.65 11.31
CA GLY A 119 -9.01 11.04 11.44
C GLY A 119 -7.51 11.24 11.69
N GLN A 120 -6.73 10.16 11.89
CA GLN A 120 -5.29 10.27 12.12
C GLN A 120 -4.43 10.30 10.84
N THR A 121 -5.03 10.23 9.65
CA THR A 121 -4.32 10.22 8.35
C THR A 121 -3.33 11.38 8.23
N ILE A 122 -3.75 12.62 8.51
CA ILE A 122 -2.89 13.80 8.34
C ILE A 122 -1.74 13.82 9.36
N ALA A 123 -2.03 13.48 10.62
CA ALA A 123 -1.02 13.41 11.66
C ALA A 123 0.02 12.33 11.36
N TYR A 124 -0.43 11.17 10.88
CA TYR A 124 0.45 10.08 10.46
C TYR A 124 1.36 10.51 9.30
N LEU A 125 0.79 11.09 8.24
CA LEU A 125 1.55 11.54 7.07
C LEU A 125 2.58 12.62 7.44
N ALA A 126 2.23 13.53 8.35
CA ALA A 126 3.17 14.54 8.87
C ALA A 126 4.32 13.90 9.66
N GLY A 127 4.02 12.91 10.51
CA GLY A 127 5.03 12.17 11.27
C GLY A 127 6.00 11.38 10.40
N VAL A 128 5.51 10.77 9.31
CA VAL A 128 6.36 10.07 8.33
C VAL A 128 7.28 11.05 7.61
N ALA A 129 6.75 12.18 7.12
CA ALA A 129 7.56 13.18 6.43
C ALA A 129 8.70 13.73 7.31
N LEU A 130 8.44 13.95 8.60
CA LEU A 130 9.46 14.38 9.56
C LEU A 130 10.57 13.33 9.74
N ARG A 131 10.24 12.04 9.81
CA ARG A 131 11.22 10.96 9.93
C ARG A 131 12.08 10.82 8.68
N GLU A 132 11.48 10.95 7.50
CA GLU A 132 12.20 10.89 6.22
C GLU A 132 13.12 12.10 6.03
N GLN A 133 12.79 13.28 6.59
CA GLN A 133 13.67 14.45 6.61
C GLN A 133 14.78 14.35 7.67
N GLY A 134 14.50 13.78 8.85
CA GLY A 134 15.49 13.61 9.92
C GLY A 134 16.50 12.48 9.71
N GLY A 135 16.13 11.45 8.93
CA GLY A 135 17.03 10.35 8.56
C GLY A 135 18.12 10.73 7.56
N ALA A 136 18.07 11.92 6.98
CA ALA A 136 19.05 12.41 6.02
C ALA A 136 20.29 13.07 6.66
N THR A 137 20.41 13.13 8.00
CA THR A 137 21.46 13.93 8.68
C THR A 137 22.45 13.13 9.54
N THR A 138 22.54 11.81 9.41
CA THR A 138 23.63 11.07 10.10
C THR A 138 24.37 10.15 9.14
N ALA A 139 25.35 10.72 8.45
CA ALA A 139 26.57 10.02 8.09
C ALA A 139 27.74 10.87 8.62
N PRO A 140 28.48 10.42 9.65
CA PRO A 140 29.84 10.88 9.85
C PRO A 140 30.81 9.94 9.12
N SER A 141 31.82 10.62 8.58
CA SER A 141 33.07 10.22 7.91
C SER A 141 33.71 8.90 8.29
#